data_AF-A0A2V7H3Z9-F1
#
_entry.id   AF-A0A2V7H3Z9-F1
#
_cell.length_a   1.000
_cell.length_b   1.000
_cell.length_c   1.000
_cell.angle_alpha   90.00
_cell.angle_beta   90.00
_cell.angle_gamma   90.00
#
_symmetry.space_group_name_H-M   'P 1'
#
loop_
_entity.id
_entity.type
_entity.pdbx_description
1 polymer ?
#
loop_
_entity_poly.entity_id
_entity_poly.type
_entity_poly.pdbx_seq_one_letter_code
_entity_poly.pdbx_strand_id
1 'polypeptide(L)'
;MDGGARVLPRGGTVSGRRRVGAVVAVLLIALLASPARAADEHPKGYVLDWDSGTGKSYVIPAAEIVGFIAALSAFNRIDDPKTYGVDGHSIWKNFTTAPQFDKDPFSTNQLGHPYQGGLYHGLARSAGLGYWESLGYTLLGSYIWETAGETTPPSLNDHVATGVGGTFVGEALFRMASLLLEGGGERPGVWRELGATALSPGLGFNRFVFGERFKPVFPSRDPAVYIRLRLGATLTTSVTNANLSPVVREQDASLDFYMTYGLPGKPGYKYTRPFDFFLFEFTAVPNARTAADAIENVTIRGLLVGERYELGDDYRGLWGLFGGYEYLSPQIFRVATTNVALGTVAQWWLTRTLALQGTALIGLGFGAAGTVGDRAERDYRYGVIPEPLLGLRLIVSDLAMLEAQGRQYWVVGVGNGASRNAEKFGHEMINRGNVGLTVRVYGPHALSVNYVVSNRDARIAGVGDRHQSVETVTLSYNFLGHTRFGATEWRPDEMPTR
;
A
#
# COMPACT_ATOMS: atom_id res chain seq x y z
N MET A 1 -15.31 53.69 -21.14
CA MET A 1 -14.63 53.63 -22.44
C MET A 1 -13.32 54.38 -22.24
N ASP A 2 -12.12 53.81 -22.26
CA ASP A 2 -11.55 52.50 -22.61
C ASP A 2 -10.31 52.34 -21.70
N GLY A 3 -9.86 51.18 -21.23
CA GLY A 3 -9.55 49.97 -21.98
C GLY A 3 -8.06 49.64 -21.79
N GLY A 4 -7.65 49.34 -20.55
CA GLY A 4 -6.26 48.97 -20.22
C GLY A 4 -6.15 47.47 -19.90
N ALA A 5 -5.86 46.66 -20.91
CA ALA A 5 -5.66 45.22 -20.78
C ALA A 5 -4.40 44.92 -19.93
N ARG A 6 -4.58 44.33 -18.74
CA ARG A 6 -3.50 43.69 -17.98
C ARG A 6 -3.26 42.30 -18.56
N VAL A 7 -2.09 42.11 -19.15
CA VAL A 7 -1.57 40.81 -19.58
C VAL A 7 -1.26 39.96 -18.34
N LEU A 8 -2.00 38.86 -18.17
CA LEU A 8 -1.70 37.82 -17.19
C LEU A 8 -0.51 36.97 -17.71
N PRO A 9 0.50 36.66 -16.88
CA PRO A 9 1.55 35.73 -17.28
C PRO A 9 0.97 34.32 -17.39
N ARG A 10 1.10 33.71 -18.57
CA ARG A 10 0.78 32.29 -18.82
C ARG A 10 1.68 31.42 -17.93
N GLY A 11 1.10 30.89 -16.85
CA GLY A 11 1.75 29.89 -16.01
C GLY A 11 1.96 28.58 -16.76
N GLY A 12 3.19 28.08 -16.77
CA GLY A 12 3.55 26.77 -17.31
C GLY A 12 2.91 25.64 -16.48
N THR A 13 1.84 25.06 -16.99
CA THR A 13 1.03 24.01 -16.35
C THR A 13 1.11 22.67 -17.07
N VAL A 14 2.31 22.24 -17.49
CA VAL A 14 2.43 21.00 -18.31
C VAL A 14 3.26 19.87 -17.67
N SER A 15 4.16 20.14 -16.71
CA SER A 15 5.10 19.11 -16.22
C SER A 15 4.50 18.04 -15.28
N GLY A 16 3.48 18.38 -14.47
CA GLY A 16 2.95 17.46 -13.46
C GLY A 16 1.99 16.38 -13.97
N ARG A 17 1.33 16.60 -15.12
CA ARG A 17 0.29 15.70 -15.64
C ARG A 17 0.84 14.43 -16.32
N ARG A 18 2.12 14.40 -16.68
CA ARG A 18 2.71 13.32 -17.49
C ARG A 18 3.44 12.24 -16.69
N ARG A 19 3.91 12.54 -15.47
CA ARG A 19 4.68 11.60 -14.62
C ARG A 19 3.86 10.39 -14.13
N VAL A 20 2.57 10.56 -13.85
CA VAL A 20 1.67 9.43 -13.49
C VAL A 20 1.29 8.59 -14.72
N GLY A 21 1.27 9.22 -15.91
CA GLY A 21 1.05 8.53 -17.18
C GLY A 21 2.22 7.62 -17.60
N ALA A 22 3.42 7.89 -17.10
CA ALA A 22 4.65 7.15 -17.41
C ALA A 22 4.57 5.66 -17.06
N VAL A 23 4.10 5.37 -15.85
CA VAL A 23 4.02 3.99 -15.32
C VAL A 23 2.91 3.19 -16.00
N VAL A 24 1.80 3.85 -16.34
CA VAL A 24 0.68 3.25 -17.08
C VAL A 24 1.03 3.05 -18.56
N ALA A 25 1.83 3.93 -19.17
CA ALA A 25 2.23 3.84 -20.57
C ALA A 25 3.21 2.69 -20.84
N VAL A 26 4.16 2.42 -19.93
CA VAL A 26 5.07 1.27 -20.07
C VAL A 26 4.31 -0.06 -19.98
N LEU A 27 3.27 -0.14 -19.13
CA LEU A 27 2.35 -1.29 -19.07
C LEU A 27 1.45 -1.41 -20.30
N LEU A 28 0.97 -0.29 -20.85
CA LEU A 28 0.18 -0.29 -22.10
C LEU A 28 1.01 -0.71 -23.33
N ILE A 29 2.30 -0.37 -23.38
CA ILE A 29 3.18 -0.81 -24.48
C ILE A 29 3.44 -2.32 -24.39
N ALA A 30 3.53 -2.90 -23.19
CA ALA A 30 3.59 -4.35 -23.01
C ALA A 30 2.26 -5.05 -23.35
N LEU A 31 1.11 -4.41 -23.10
CA LEU A 31 -0.23 -4.89 -23.49
C LEU A 31 -0.53 -4.77 -25.00
N LEU A 32 0.16 -3.87 -25.71
CA LEU A 32 0.01 -3.62 -27.15
C LEU A 32 1.07 -4.33 -28.01
N ALA A 33 2.09 -4.93 -27.39
CA ALA A 33 3.03 -5.78 -28.08
C ALA A 33 2.30 -7.02 -28.60
N SER A 34 2.15 -7.10 -29.93
CA SER A 34 1.66 -8.31 -30.61
C SER A 34 2.50 -9.51 -30.18
N PRO A 35 1.91 -10.72 -30.04
CA PRO A 35 2.63 -11.87 -29.54
C PRO A 35 3.81 -12.12 -30.48
N ALA A 36 5.03 -11.87 -30.00
CA ALA A 36 6.17 -12.59 -30.54
C ALA A 36 5.83 -14.05 -30.26
N ARG A 37 5.51 -14.77 -31.34
CA ARG A 37 5.19 -16.20 -31.30
C ARG A 37 6.43 -16.91 -30.80
N ALA A 38 6.58 -16.98 -29.48
CA ALA A 38 7.58 -17.81 -28.83
C ALA A 38 7.27 -19.23 -29.28
N ALA A 39 8.22 -19.82 -30.00
CA ALA A 39 8.06 -21.11 -30.66
C ALA A 39 7.55 -22.17 -29.66
N ASP A 40 6.52 -22.90 -30.09
CA ASP A 40 5.95 -24.08 -29.44
C ASP A 40 6.95 -25.24 -29.41
N GLU A 41 8.01 -25.12 -28.63
CA GLU A 41 8.84 -26.26 -28.23
C GLU A 41 9.05 -26.19 -26.72
N HIS A 42 8.12 -26.79 -25.96
CA HIS A 42 8.29 -26.99 -24.53
C HIS A 42 8.83 -28.40 -24.26
N PRO A 43 10.09 -28.56 -23.81
CA PRO A 43 10.46 -29.74 -23.05
C PRO A 43 9.60 -29.77 -21.79
N LYS A 44 9.12 -30.97 -21.40
CA LYS A 44 8.19 -31.23 -20.28
C LYS A 44 8.70 -30.87 -18.86
N GLY A 45 9.50 -29.81 -18.69
CA GLY A 45 10.18 -29.47 -17.43
C GLY A 45 10.13 -28.00 -17.00
N TYR A 46 9.31 -27.14 -17.63
CA TYR A 46 9.32 -25.69 -17.38
C TYR A 46 8.03 -25.10 -16.80
N VAL A 47 6.97 -25.88 -16.57
CA VAL A 47 5.73 -25.37 -15.95
C VAL A 47 5.96 -25.18 -14.45
N LEU A 48 5.58 -24.01 -13.93
CA LEU A 48 5.74 -23.68 -12.52
C LEU A 48 4.82 -24.54 -11.65
N ASP A 49 5.42 -25.21 -10.67
CA ASP A 49 4.72 -25.87 -9.58
C ASP A 49 5.02 -25.13 -8.27
N TRP A 50 3.99 -24.54 -7.66
CA TRP A 50 4.15 -23.67 -6.50
C TRP A 50 4.53 -24.41 -5.22
N ASP A 51 4.18 -25.69 -5.07
CA ASP A 51 4.43 -26.45 -3.86
C ASP A 51 5.84 -27.06 -3.83
N SER A 52 6.32 -27.56 -4.98
CA SER A 52 7.68 -28.10 -5.13
C SER A 52 8.72 -27.03 -5.50
N GLY A 53 8.29 -25.91 -6.07
CA GLY A 53 9.18 -24.89 -6.64
C GLY A 53 9.78 -25.29 -7.99
N THR A 54 9.35 -26.41 -8.59
CA THR A 54 9.77 -26.82 -9.94
C THR A 54 9.34 -25.78 -10.97
N GLY A 55 10.17 -25.50 -11.98
CA GLY A 55 9.84 -24.52 -13.03
C GLY A 55 10.09 -23.05 -12.68
N LYS A 56 10.45 -22.73 -11.42
CA LYS A 56 10.83 -21.36 -11.02
C LYS A 56 12.04 -20.84 -11.78
N SER A 57 12.19 -19.51 -11.88
CA SER A 57 13.34 -18.87 -12.54
C SER A 57 13.96 -17.76 -11.71
N TYR A 58 15.29 -17.79 -11.59
CA TYR A 58 16.08 -16.68 -11.05
C TYR A 58 16.54 -15.71 -12.16
N VAL A 59 16.68 -16.18 -13.40
CA VAL A 59 17.21 -15.36 -14.50
C VAL A 59 16.15 -14.42 -15.07
N ILE A 60 14.91 -14.91 -15.22
CA ILE A 60 13.81 -14.11 -15.77
C ILE A 60 13.58 -12.83 -14.96
N PRO A 61 13.34 -12.89 -13.63
CA PRO A 61 13.09 -11.66 -12.88
C PRO A 61 14.29 -10.71 -12.84
N ALA A 62 15.54 -11.23 -12.88
CA ALA A 62 16.72 -10.37 -13.02
C ALA A 62 16.68 -9.56 -14.32
N ALA A 63 16.41 -10.22 -15.45
CA ALA A 63 16.31 -9.58 -16.75
C ALA A 63 15.12 -8.62 -16.84
N GLU A 64 13.97 -9.00 -16.29
CA GLU A 64 12.76 -8.17 -16.27
C GLU A 64 12.96 -6.89 -15.47
N ILE A 65 13.56 -6.98 -14.28
CA ILE A 65 13.81 -5.82 -13.42
C ILE A 65 14.81 -4.87 -14.07
N VAL A 66 15.93 -5.38 -14.59
CA VAL A 66 16.92 -4.55 -15.31
C VAL A 66 16.30 -3.92 -16.55
N GLY A 67 15.54 -4.68 -17.33
CA GLY A 67 14.83 -4.19 -18.51
C GLY A 67 13.81 -3.10 -18.17
N PHE A 68 13.03 -3.29 -17.10
CA PHE A 68 12.09 -2.29 -16.60
C PHE A 68 12.80 -1.02 -16.16
N ILE A 69 13.89 -1.11 -15.41
CA ILE A 69 14.67 0.04 -14.95
C ILE A 69 15.21 0.83 -16.15
N ALA A 70 15.80 0.14 -17.12
CA ALA A 70 16.31 0.76 -18.33
C ALA A 70 15.20 1.45 -19.13
N ALA A 71 14.04 0.79 -19.28
CA ALA A 71 12.88 1.35 -19.98
C ALA A 71 12.31 2.58 -19.25
N LEU A 72 12.20 2.53 -17.92
CA LEU A 72 11.70 3.64 -17.10
C LEU A 72 12.66 4.83 -17.13
N SER A 73 13.97 4.60 -17.01
CA SER A 73 14.99 5.65 -17.12
C SER A 73 14.97 6.29 -18.51
N ALA A 74 14.93 5.48 -19.58
CA ALA A 74 14.83 5.98 -20.95
C ALA A 74 13.55 6.79 -21.20
N PHE A 75 12.42 6.33 -20.64
CA PHE A 75 11.15 7.07 -20.71
C PHE A 75 11.26 8.42 -19.99
N ASN A 76 11.75 8.43 -18.75
CA ASN A 76 11.87 9.65 -17.95
C ASN A 76 12.86 10.66 -18.56
N ARG A 77 13.90 10.17 -19.26
CA ARG A 77 14.88 10.99 -19.99
C ARG A 77 14.25 11.85 -21.09
N ILE A 78 13.10 11.45 -21.64
CA ILE A 78 12.38 12.25 -22.66
C ILE A 78 12.00 13.62 -22.07
N ASP A 79 11.59 13.66 -20.81
CA ASP A 79 11.13 14.88 -20.14
C ASP A 79 12.21 15.54 -19.26
N ASP A 80 13.10 14.75 -18.65
CA ASP A 80 14.20 15.23 -17.81
C ASP A 80 15.54 14.58 -18.20
N PRO A 81 16.14 15.02 -19.32
CA PRO A 81 17.40 14.45 -19.79
C PRO A 81 18.59 14.73 -18.87
N LYS A 82 18.46 15.68 -17.92
CA LYS A 82 19.53 15.97 -16.97
C LYS A 82 19.57 14.92 -15.87
N THR A 83 18.42 14.61 -15.28
CA THR A 83 18.33 13.63 -14.18
C THR A 83 18.50 12.20 -14.71
N TYR A 84 17.90 11.86 -15.84
CA TYR A 84 17.88 10.49 -16.39
C TYR A 84 18.86 10.29 -17.56
N GLY A 85 19.76 11.24 -17.80
CA GLY A 85 20.83 11.15 -18.79
C GLY A 85 22.00 10.27 -18.31
N VAL A 86 21.70 9.06 -17.83
CA VAL A 86 22.69 8.17 -17.21
C VAL A 86 23.76 7.73 -18.21
N ASP A 87 25.02 7.73 -17.76
CA ASP A 87 26.17 7.19 -18.46
C ASP A 87 27.11 6.44 -17.49
N GLY A 88 28.20 5.87 -18.01
CA GLY A 88 29.16 5.12 -17.17
C GLY A 88 29.82 5.98 -16.07
N HIS A 89 29.94 7.29 -16.28
CA HIS A 89 30.50 8.19 -15.29
C HIS A 89 29.52 8.45 -14.14
N SER A 90 28.25 8.72 -14.44
CA SER A 90 27.22 8.90 -13.40
C SER A 90 27.01 7.62 -12.60
N ILE A 91 27.04 6.45 -13.25
CA ILE A 91 26.94 5.15 -12.58
C ILE A 91 28.10 4.95 -11.60
N TRP A 92 29.35 5.16 -12.05
CA TRP A 92 30.51 5.01 -11.19
C TRP A 92 30.50 5.99 -10.01
N LYS A 93 30.09 7.24 -10.27
CA LYS A 93 29.91 8.25 -9.23
C LYS A 93 28.89 7.79 -8.19
N ASN A 94 27.72 7.32 -8.61
CA ASN A 94 26.67 6.90 -7.69
C ASN A 94 27.06 5.64 -6.90
N PHE A 95 27.71 4.68 -7.56
CA PHE A 95 28.26 3.48 -6.92
C PHE A 95 29.25 3.81 -5.78
N THR A 96 29.99 4.91 -5.89
CA THR A 96 31.00 5.34 -4.91
C THR A 96 30.50 6.43 -3.94
N THR A 97 29.25 6.88 -4.09
CA THR A 97 28.66 7.94 -3.27
C THR A 97 27.78 7.35 -2.17
N ALA A 98 27.97 7.82 -0.94
CA ALA A 98 27.11 7.42 0.18
C ALA A 98 25.66 7.91 -0.04
N PRO A 99 24.63 7.09 0.30
CA PRO A 99 23.24 7.50 0.18
C PRO A 99 22.92 8.75 0.98
N GLN A 100 22.06 9.61 0.43
CA GLN A 100 21.61 10.85 1.06
C GLN A 100 20.09 10.83 1.21
N PHE A 101 19.54 11.72 2.05
CA PHE A 101 18.11 12.01 1.98
C PHE A 101 17.86 12.84 0.72
N ASP A 102 16.99 12.35 -0.14
CA ASP A 102 16.65 13.03 -1.38
C ASP A 102 15.70 14.22 -1.13
N LYS A 103 15.25 14.83 -2.22
CA LYS A 103 14.41 16.04 -2.19
C LYS A 103 13.20 15.90 -3.10
N ASP A 104 12.76 14.70 -3.44
CA ASP A 104 11.64 14.54 -4.34
C ASP A 104 10.28 14.88 -3.68
N PRO A 105 9.23 15.12 -4.48
CA PRO A 105 7.90 15.37 -3.95
C PRO A 105 7.45 14.18 -3.11
N PHE A 106 6.88 14.44 -1.94
CA PHE A 106 6.42 13.40 -1.02
C PHE A 106 5.54 12.32 -1.67
N SER A 107 4.66 12.66 -2.63
CA SER A 107 3.85 11.65 -3.32
C SER A 107 4.65 10.74 -4.24
N THR A 108 5.73 11.24 -4.85
CA THR A 108 6.69 10.41 -5.56
C THR A 108 7.38 9.47 -4.57
N ASN A 109 7.89 10.02 -3.45
CA ASN A 109 8.69 9.22 -2.51
C ASN A 109 7.87 8.17 -1.79
N GLN A 110 6.65 8.56 -1.46
CA GLN A 110 5.84 7.82 -0.52
C GLN A 110 4.68 7.08 -1.20
N LEU A 111 4.52 7.12 -2.52
CA LEU A 111 3.59 6.24 -3.26
C LEU A 111 4.24 5.63 -4.51
N GLY A 112 5.01 6.43 -5.26
CA GLY A 112 5.69 5.97 -6.47
C GLY A 112 6.73 4.90 -6.20
N HIS A 113 7.66 5.15 -5.27
CA HIS A 113 8.72 4.19 -4.90
C HIS A 113 8.18 2.86 -4.34
N PRO A 114 7.26 2.84 -3.36
CA PRO A 114 6.65 1.59 -2.92
C PRO A 114 5.94 0.83 -4.06
N TYR A 115 5.27 1.53 -4.99
CA TYR A 115 4.66 0.89 -6.14
C TYR A 115 5.69 0.28 -7.11
N GLN A 116 6.77 1.02 -7.41
CA GLN A 116 7.89 0.54 -8.23
C GLN A 116 8.56 -0.69 -7.62
N GLY A 117 8.80 -0.68 -6.31
CA GLY A 117 9.30 -1.85 -5.59
C GLY A 117 8.32 -3.02 -5.61
N GLY A 118 7.02 -2.74 -5.52
CA GLY A 118 5.96 -3.73 -5.69
C GLY A 118 5.96 -4.40 -7.06
N LEU A 119 6.35 -3.68 -8.13
CA LEU A 119 6.54 -4.27 -9.46
C LEU A 119 7.74 -5.23 -9.48
N TYR A 120 8.88 -4.85 -8.89
CA TYR A 120 10.05 -5.75 -8.78
C TYR A 120 9.71 -7.02 -8.01
N HIS A 121 9.04 -6.86 -6.87
CA HIS A 121 8.59 -7.97 -6.06
C HIS A 121 7.61 -8.85 -6.84
N GLY A 122 6.66 -8.24 -7.55
CA GLY A 122 5.66 -8.93 -8.38
C GLY A 122 6.27 -9.76 -9.50
N LEU A 123 7.26 -9.22 -10.22
CA LEU A 123 8.00 -9.93 -11.28
C LEU A 123 8.76 -11.15 -10.72
N ALA A 124 9.44 -10.96 -9.59
CA ALA A 124 10.14 -12.06 -8.90
C ALA A 124 9.17 -13.12 -8.39
N ARG A 125 8.07 -12.71 -7.72
CA ARG A 125 7.06 -13.65 -7.20
C ARG A 125 6.41 -14.43 -8.34
N SER A 126 6.01 -13.79 -9.43
CA SER A 126 5.35 -14.45 -10.57
C SER A 126 6.26 -15.38 -11.36
N ALA A 127 7.58 -15.28 -11.21
CA ALA A 127 8.56 -16.25 -11.70
C ALA A 127 8.76 -17.48 -10.78
N GLY A 128 7.96 -17.62 -9.73
CA GLY A 128 7.96 -18.77 -8.82
C GLY A 128 8.83 -18.64 -7.58
N LEU A 129 9.45 -17.48 -7.35
CA LEU A 129 10.30 -17.23 -6.17
C LEU A 129 9.45 -16.96 -4.93
N GLY A 130 9.88 -17.40 -3.75
CA GLY A 130 9.19 -17.11 -2.48
C GLY A 130 9.35 -15.65 -2.02
N TYR A 131 8.63 -15.25 -0.97
CA TYR A 131 8.67 -13.86 -0.46
C TYR A 131 10.09 -13.35 -0.18
N TRP A 132 10.91 -14.12 0.53
CA TRP A 132 12.28 -13.73 0.90
C TRP A 132 13.24 -13.67 -0.30
N GLU A 133 13.07 -14.55 -1.28
CA GLU A 133 13.83 -14.48 -2.54
C GLU A 133 13.44 -13.20 -3.30
N SER A 134 12.14 -12.92 -3.43
CA SER A 134 11.62 -11.70 -4.08
C SER A 134 11.98 -10.41 -3.35
N LEU A 135 12.13 -10.44 -2.03
CA LEU A 135 12.71 -9.34 -1.26
C LEU A 135 14.13 -9.02 -1.74
N GLY A 136 14.97 -10.03 -1.95
CA GLY A 136 16.32 -9.85 -2.50
C GLY A 136 16.30 -9.15 -3.86
N TYR A 137 15.41 -9.57 -4.77
CA TYR A 137 15.25 -8.92 -6.08
C TYR A 137 14.76 -7.48 -5.98
N THR A 138 13.84 -7.19 -5.06
CA THR A 138 13.31 -5.85 -4.84
C THR A 138 14.38 -4.90 -4.29
N LEU A 139 15.17 -5.36 -3.32
CA LEU A 139 16.30 -4.61 -2.77
C LEU A 139 17.36 -4.34 -3.84
N LEU A 140 17.71 -5.34 -4.65
CA LEU A 140 18.65 -5.18 -5.76
C LEU A 140 18.10 -4.26 -6.85
N GLY A 141 16.81 -4.36 -7.17
CA GLY A 141 16.15 -3.47 -8.12
C GLY A 141 16.19 -2.01 -7.67
N SER A 142 15.89 -1.75 -6.39
CA SER A 142 16.05 -0.42 -5.79
C SER A 142 17.51 0.05 -5.86
N TYR A 143 18.48 -0.81 -5.55
CA TYR A 143 19.89 -0.47 -5.67
C TYR A 143 20.31 -0.12 -7.10
N ILE A 144 19.88 -0.89 -8.09
CA ILE A 144 20.16 -0.64 -9.51
C ILE A 144 19.50 0.67 -9.96
N TRP A 145 18.29 0.97 -9.51
CA TRP A 145 17.62 2.24 -9.82
C TRP A 145 18.41 3.43 -9.28
N GLU A 146 18.80 3.41 -8.00
CA GLU A 146 19.54 4.52 -7.39
C GLU A 146 20.96 4.68 -7.96
N THR A 147 21.57 3.60 -8.45
CA THR A 147 22.93 3.64 -9.01
C THR A 147 22.97 3.92 -10.51
N ALA A 148 21.99 3.43 -11.28
CA ALA A 148 22.01 3.43 -12.74
C ALA A 148 20.69 3.85 -13.40
N GLY A 149 19.65 4.17 -12.63
CA GLY A 149 18.40 4.75 -13.12
C GLY A 149 18.48 6.27 -13.24
N GLU A 150 19.27 6.93 -12.38
CA GLU A 150 19.39 8.39 -12.29
C GLU A 150 20.85 8.87 -12.16
N THR A 151 21.09 10.17 -12.39
CA THR A 151 22.42 10.82 -12.25
C THR A 151 22.62 11.49 -10.88
N THR A 152 21.55 11.55 -10.09
CA THR A 152 21.46 12.06 -8.72
C THR A 152 22.13 11.09 -7.74
N PRO A 153 22.67 11.57 -6.61
CA PRO A 153 23.19 10.69 -5.56
C PRO A 153 22.12 9.71 -5.07
N PRO A 154 22.48 8.44 -4.75
CA PRO A 154 21.56 7.45 -4.21
C PRO A 154 20.77 7.94 -3.01
N SER A 155 19.49 7.57 -2.93
CA SER A 155 18.57 7.97 -1.88
C SER A 155 18.37 6.91 -0.81
N LEU A 156 18.65 7.26 0.45
CA LEU A 156 18.46 6.34 1.58
C LEU A 156 16.99 6.00 1.80
N ASN A 157 16.11 6.99 1.72
CA ASN A 157 14.68 6.77 1.94
C ASN A 157 14.04 5.98 0.80
N ASP A 158 14.56 6.10 -0.42
CA ASP A 158 13.99 5.35 -1.54
C ASP A 158 14.45 3.90 -1.53
N HIS A 159 15.61 3.59 -0.95
CA HIS A 159 15.97 2.20 -0.60
C HIS A 159 15.00 1.57 0.41
N VAL A 160 14.55 2.33 1.41
CA VAL A 160 13.57 1.79 2.37
C VAL A 160 12.18 1.68 1.73
N ALA A 161 11.72 2.72 1.04
CA ALA A 161 10.39 2.78 0.44
C ALA A 161 10.24 1.81 -0.76
N THR A 162 11.16 1.86 -1.73
CA THR A 162 11.18 0.95 -2.88
C THR A 162 11.60 -0.45 -2.46
N GLY A 163 12.70 -0.57 -1.70
CA GLY A 163 13.28 -1.86 -1.37
C GLY A 163 12.43 -2.67 -0.39
N VAL A 164 12.11 -2.11 0.79
CA VAL A 164 11.38 -2.83 1.84
C VAL A 164 9.87 -2.61 1.71
N GLY A 165 9.41 -1.36 1.69
CA GLY A 165 7.99 -1.01 1.57
C GLY A 165 7.35 -1.59 0.31
N GLY A 166 8.11 -1.60 -0.80
CA GLY A 166 7.71 -2.22 -2.05
C GLY A 166 7.42 -3.71 -1.94
N THR A 167 8.11 -4.46 -1.09
CA THR A 167 7.76 -5.89 -0.88
C THR A 167 6.42 -6.07 -0.19
N PHE A 168 6.06 -5.19 0.74
CA PHE A 168 4.79 -5.28 1.46
C PHE A 168 3.63 -4.95 0.51
N VAL A 169 3.79 -3.89 -0.29
CA VAL A 169 2.84 -3.53 -1.36
C VAL A 169 2.74 -4.66 -2.38
N GLY A 170 3.88 -5.14 -2.89
CA GLY A 170 3.96 -6.17 -3.91
C GLY A 170 3.35 -7.50 -3.47
N GLU A 171 3.66 -7.98 -2.26
CA GLU A 171 3.11 -9.26 -1.76
C GLU A 171 1.61 -9.18 -1.55
N ALA A 172 1.09 -8.08 -0.96
CA ALA A 172 -0.36 -7.91 -0.81
C ALA A 172 -1.07 -7.90 -2.17
N LEU A 173 -0.57 -7.12 -3.14
CA LEU A 173 -1.13 -7.06 -4.49
C LEU A 173 -1.05 -8.41 -5.22
N PHE A 174 0.08 -9.12 -5.12
CA PHE A 174 0.28 -10.45 -5.68
C PHE A 174 -0.70 -11.47 -5.09
N ARG A 175 -0.87 -11.48 -3.76
CA ARG A 175 -1.81 -12.38 -3.05
C ARG A 175 -3.26 -12.09 -3.44
N MET A 176 -3.65 -10.81 -3.52
CA MET A 176 -4.99 -10.41 -3.96
C MET A 176 -5.27 -10.80 -5.42
N ALA A 177 -4.30 -10.56 -6.32
CA ALA A 177 -4.40 -10.95 -7.72
C ALA A 177 -4.51 -12.48 -7.88
N SER A 178 -3.73 -13.23 -7.11
CA SER A 178 -3.77 -14.70 -7.10
C SER A 178 -5.11 -15.24 -6.59
N LEU A 179 -5.64 -14.67 -5.51
CA LEU A 179 -6.97 -15.02 -4.99
C LEU A 179 -8.08 -14.74 -6.01
N LEU A 180 -7.99 -13.62 -6.75
CA LEU A 180 -8.93 -13.31 -7.83
C LEU A 180 -8.88 -14.37 -8.94
N LEU A 181 -7.68 -14.79 -9.35
CA LEU A 181 -7.50 -15.82 -10.38
C LEU A 181 -8.02 -17.18 -9.91
N GLU A 182 -7.69 -17.59 -8.68
CA GLU A 182 -8.08 -18.87 -8.08
C GLU A 182 -9.60 -19.03 -8.05
N GLY A 183 -10.34 -17.94 -7.81
CA GLY A 183 -11.81 -17.92 -7.87
C GLY A 183 -12.42 -18.20 -9.25
N GLY A 184 -11.62 -18.39 -10.30
CA GLY A 184 -12.06 -18.87 -11.62
C GLY A 184 -11.56 -20.28 -11.97
N GLY A 185 -10.93 -21.00 -11.04
CA GLY A 185 -10.45 -22.38 -11.23
C GLY A 185 -9.31 -22.50 -12.23
N GLU A 186 -9.23 -23.63 -12.95
CA GLU A 186 -8.16 -23.92 -13.93
C GLU A 186 -8.09 -22.90 -15.07
N ARG A 187 -9.21 -22.21 -15.36
CA ARG A 187 -9.31 -21.21 -16.43
C ARG A 187 -10.01 -19.95 -15.91
N PRO A 188 -9.26 -19.00 -15.31
CA PRO A 188 -9.84 -17.83 -14.65
C PRO A 188 -10.73 -16.95 -15.55
N GLY A 189 -10.48 -16.98 -16.86
CA GLY A 189 -11.20 -16.17 -17.84
C GLY A 189 -10.66 -14.73 -17.94
N VAL A 190 -10.98 -14.07 -19.04
CA VAL A 190 -10.36 -12.80 -19.45
C VAL A 190 -10.50 -11.70 -18.39
N TRP A 191 -11.68 -11.56 -17.75
CA TRP A 191 -11.89 -10.50 -16.76
C TRP A 191 -11.07 -10.68 -15.48
N ARG A 192 -10.84 -11.92 -15.05
CA ARG A 192 -9.98 -12.20 -13.89
C ARG A 192 -8.51 -11.99 -14.24
N GLU A 193 -8.08 -12.36 -15.45
CA GLU A 193 -6.72 -12.08 -15.93
C GLU A 193 -6.45 -10.57 -16.02
N LEU A 194 -7.40 -9.79 -16.55
CA LEU A 194 -7.30 -8.33 -16.59
C LEU A 194 -7.29 -7.72 -15.19
N GLY A 195 -8.17 -8.17 -14.30
CA GLY A 195 -8.20 -7.71 -12.90
C GLY A 195 -6.92 -8.06 -12.14
N ALA A 196 -6.38 -9.26 -12.35
CA ALA A 196 -5.13 -9.69 -11.75
C ALA A 196 -3.93 -8.87 -12.28
N THR A 197 -3.94 -8.53 -13.57
CA THR A 197 -2.94 -7.64 -14.19
C THR A 197 -3.04 -6.22 -13.62
N ALA A 198 -4.25 -5.70 -13.40
CA ALA A 198 -4.44 -4.39 -12.79
C ALA A 198 -3.97 -4.33 -11.33
N LEU A 199 -4.20 -5.41 -10.56
CA LEU A 199 -3.75 -5.53 -9.17
C LEU A 199 -2.23 -5.75 -9.09
N SER A 200 -1.70 -6.71 -9.84
CA SER A 200 -0.28 -7.09 -9.84
C SER A 200 0.22 -7.15 -11.29
N PRO A 201 0.74 -6.02 -11.82
CA PRO A 201 1.16 -5.97 -13.21
C PRO A 201 2.29 -6.94 -13.57
N GLY A 202 3.22 -7.19 -12.64
CA GLY A 202 4.28 -8.19 -12.83
C GLY A 202 3.74 -9.63 -12.93
N LEU A 203 2.65 -9.96 -12.22
CA LEU A 203 1.97 -11.24 -12.39
C LEU A 203 1.28 -11.31 -13.75
N GLY A 204 0.54 -10.28 -14.13
CA GLY A 204 -0.13 -10.22 -15.43
C GLY A 204 0.84 -10.31 -16.61
N PHE A 205 1.96 -9.57 -16.53
CA PHE A 205 3.03 -9.59 -17.54
C PHE A 205 3.61 -10.99 -17.72
N ASN A 206 4.01 -11.66 -16.64
CA ASN A 206 4.64 -12.98 -16.73
C ASN A 206 3.67 -14.05 -17.26
N ARG A 207 2.41 -13.99 -16.84
CA ARG A 207 1.34 -14.87 -17.36
C ARG A 207 1.09 -14.65 -18.85
N PHE A 208 1.17 -13.41 -19.32
CA PHE A 208 1.00 -13.05 -20.72
C PHE A 208 2.20 -13.47 -21.58
N VAL A 209 3.41 -13.08 -21.19
CA VAL A 209 4.64 -13.27 -21.98
C VAL A 209 5.13 -14.71 -21.99
N PHE A 210 5.10 -15.41 -20.84
CA PHE A 210 5.63 -16.77 -20.73
C PHE A 210 4.55 -17.86 -20.81
N GLY A 211 3.27 -17.47 -20.90
CA GLY A 211 2.16 -18.39 -21.12
C GLY A 211 2.12 -19.54 -20.11
N GLU A 212 2.01 -20.77 -20.62
CA GLU A 212 1.84 -21.99 -19.82
C GLU A 212 2.91 -22.18 -18.74
N ARG A 213 4.12 -21.62 -18.92
CA ARG A 213 5.17 -21.66 -17.91
C ARG A 213 4.75 -21.03 -16.58
N PHE A 214 4.09 -19.85 -16.62
CA PHE A 214 3.72 -19.08 -15.41
C PHE A 214 2.19 -18.87 -15.26
N LYS A 215 1.38 -19.58 -16.05
CA LYS A 215 -0.08 -19.67 -15.86
C LYS A 215 -0.56 -20.40 -14.59
N PRO A 216 0.18 -21.34 -13.97
CA PRO A 216 -0.25 -21.94 -12.71
C PRO A 216 -0.56 -20.88 -11.64
N VAL A 217 -1.74 -20.98 -11.02
CA VAL A 217 -2.21 -20.00 -10.03
C VAL A 217 -1.59 -20.30 -8.67
N PHE A 218 -1.09 -19.26 -7.98
CA PHE A 218 -0.55 -19.40 -6.63
C PHE A 218 -1.65 -19.89 -5.68
N PRO A 219 -1.45 -21.02 -4.98
CA PRO A 219 -2.48 -21.60 -4.12
C PRO A 219 -2.64 -20.75 -2.85
N SER A 220 -3.82 -20.16 -2.66
CA SER A 220 -4.10 -19.41 -1.43
C SER A 220 -4.19 -20.33 -0.22
N ARG A 221 -4.51 -21.61 -0.44
CA ARG A 221 -4.77 -22.64 0.59
C ARG A 221 -6.03 -22.33 1.41
N ASP A 222 -7.05 -21.81 0.74
CA ASP A 222 -8.37 -21.51 1.31
C ASP A 222 -8.31 -20.68 2.61
N PRO A 223 -7.81 -19.44 2.56
CA PRO A 223 -7.80 -18.52 3.71
C PRO A 223 -9.23 -18.08 4.10
N ALA A 224 -9.44 -17.70 5.37
CA ALA A 224 -10.60 -16.90 5.75
C ALA A 224 -10.38 -15.45 5.32
N VAL A 225 -11.22 -14.93 4.42
CA VAL A 225 -11.04 -13.61 3.79
C VAL A 225 -12.26 -12.74 4.04
N TYR A 226 -12.06 -11.56 4.61
CA TYR A 226 -13.07 -10.50 4.69
C TYR A 226 -12.76 -9.40 3.68
N ILE A 227 -13.75 -9.00 2.88
CA ILE A 227 -13.65 -7.90 1.90
C ILE A 227 -14.81 -6.95 2.14
N ARG A 228 -14.54 -5.65 2.07
CA ARG A 228 -15.55 -4.59 2.11
C ARG A 228 -15.20 -3.52 1.07
N LEU A 229 -16.19 -3.19 0.25
CA LEU A 229 -16.20 -2.00 -0.59
C LEU A 229 -17.16 -0.99 0.03
N ARG A 230 -16.75 0.27 0.14
CA ARG A 230 -17.55 1.34 0.73
C ARG A 230 -17.56 2.56 -0.17
N LEU A 231 -18.75 3.13 -0.35
CA LEU A 231 -18.98 4.40 -1.04
C LEU A 231 -19.63 5.35 -0.03
N GLY A 232 -18.90 6.39 0.35
CA GLY A 232 -19.29 7.32 1.41
C GLY A 232 -19.55 8.73 0.92
N ALA A 233 -20.50 9.43 1.54
CA ALA A 233 -20.57 10.88 1.57
C ALA A 233 -19.96 11.36 2.90
N THR A 234 -18.99 12.26 2.82
CA THR A 234 -18.15 12.66 3.96
C THR A 234 -18.41 14.12 4.30
N LEU A 235 -18.76 14.38 5.55
CA LEU A 235 -18.87 15.72 6.11
C LEU A 235 -17.63 15.99 6.95
N THR A 236 -16.92 17.07 6.66
CA THR A 236 -15.84 17.55 7.51
C THR A 236 -16.44 18.43 8.60
N THR A 237 -16.40 17.99 9.85
CA THR A 237 -17.08 18.66 10.98
C THR A 237 -16.20 19.70 11.65
N SER A 238 -14.88 19.50 11.62
CA SER A 238 -13.89 20.42 12.20
C SER A 238 -12.60 20.36 11.41
N VAL A 239 -12.01 21.53 11.13
CA VAL A 239 -10.64 21.66 10.58
C VAL A 239 -9.91 22.77 11.30
N THR A 240 -8.76 22.43 11.87
CA THR A 240 -7.78 23.39 12.39
C THR A 240 -6.51 23.24 11.57
N ASN A 241 -6.12 24.27 10.81
CA ASN A 241 -4.98 24.21 9.87
C ASN A 241 -3.90 25.27 10.11
N ALA A 242 -3.67 25.65 11.37
CA ALA A 242 -2.60 26.55 11.79
C ALA A 242 -2.42 27.84 10.93
N ASN A 243 -3.52 28.40 10.41
CA ASN A 243 -3.56 29.61 9.56
C ASN A 243 -2.81 29.53 8.20
N LEU A 244 -2.51 28.33 7.68
CA LEU A 244 -1.66 28.15 6.48
C LEU A 244 -2.38 28.35 5.14
N SER A 245 -3.70 28.28 5.10
CA SER A 245 -4.56 28.71 3.99
C SER A 245 -6.04 28.53 4.37
N PRO A 246 -6.96 29.42 3.93
CA PRO A 246 -8.40 29.23 4.11
C PRO A 246 -9.01 28.19 3.15
N VAL A 247 -8.27 27.75 2.12
CA VAL A 247 -8.75 26.78 1.13
C VAL A 247 -8.32 25.37 1.53
N VAL A 248 -9.04 24.78 2.48
CA VAL A 248 -8.95 23.36 2.78
C VAL A 248 -9.74 22.61 1.71
N ARG A 249 -9.19 21.51 1.20
CA ARG A 249 -9.87 20.72 0.17
C ARG A 249 -11.01 19.91 0.81
N GLU A 250 -12.23 20.22 0.39
CA GLU A 250 -13.41 19.43 0.73
C GLU A 250 -13.29 18.01 0.15
N GLN A 251 -13.42 17.02 1.04
CA GLN A 251 -13.53 15.60 0.68
C GLN A 251 -14.99 15.18 0.89
N ASP A 252 -15.87 15.54 -0.04
CA ASP A 252 -17.33 15.32 0.14
C ASP A 252 -17.76 13.87 -0.10
N ALA A 253 -16.86 13.03 -0.62
CA ALA A 253 -17.10 11.61 -0.81
C ALA A 253 -15.84 10.78 -0.55
N SER A 254 -16.01 9.47 -0.35
CA SER A 254 -14.93 8.51 -0.26
C SER A 254 -15.28 7.21 -0.99
N LEU A 255 -14.24 6.58 -1.55
CA LEU A 255 -14.23 5.20 -1.99
C LEU A 255 -13.23 4.46 -1.11
N ASP A 256 -13.70 3.51 -0.32
CA ASP A 256 -12.84 2.71 0.55
C ASP A 256 -12.90 1.22 0.16
N PHE A 257 -11.74 0.60 0.05
CA PHE A 257 -11.57 -0.83 -0.08
C PHE A 257 -10.81 -1.36 1.13
N TYR A 258 -11.35 -2.40 1.76
CA TYR A 258 -10.75 -3.05 2.92
C TYR A 258 -10.76 -4.56 2.71
N MET A 259 -9.63 -5.19 2.99
CA MET A 259 -9.48 -6.64 2.95
C MET A 259 -8.67 -7.13 4.15
N THR A 260 -9.11 -8.22 4.76
CA THR A 260 -8.30 -9.05 5.66
C THR A 260 -8.22 -10.45 5.09
N TYR A 261 -7.00 -10.94 4.94
CA TYR A 261 -6.68 -12.27 4.43
C TYR A 261 -6.15 -13.13 5.58
N GLY A 262 -6.58 -14.39 5.65
CA GLY A 262 -6.07 -15.36 6.62
C GLY A 262 -6.54 -15.10 8.04
N LEU A 263 -7.79 -14.67 8.25
CA LEU A 263 -8.33 -14.43 9.60
C LEU A 263 -8.12 -15.64 10.54
N PRO A 264 -7.78 -15.42 11.82
CA PRO A 264 -7.47 -16.49 12.77
C PRO A 264 -8.66 -17.41 13.03
N GLY A 265 -8.34 -18.68 13.28
CA GLY A 265 -9.29 -19.68 13.72
C GLY A 265 -9.89 -20.56 12.61
N LYS A 266 -9.56 -20.35 11.34
CA LYS A 266 -10.05 -21.21 10.26
C LYS A 266 -9.46 -22.63 10.39
N PRO A 267 -10.26 -23.69 10.58
CA PRO A 267 -9.75 -25.05 10.69
C PRO A 267 -8.94 -25.48 9.45
N GLY A 268 -7.79 -26.10 9.67
CA GLY A 268 -6.92 -26.59 8.59
C GLY A 268 -6.02 -25.54 7.92
N TYR A 269 -6.29 -24.24 8.10
CA TYR A 269 -5.45 -23.18 7.57
C TYR A 269 -4.16 -23.03 8.40
N LYS A 270 -3.02 -22.84 7.72
CA LYS A 270 -1.69 -22.76 8.35
C LYS A 270 -1.01 -21.44 7.97
N TYR A 271 -0.29 -20.87 8.93
CA TYR A 271 0.40 -19.58 8.82
C TYR A 271 1.91 -19.80 8.62
N THR A 272 2.27 -20.44 7.50
CA THR A 272 3.63 -20.94 7.27
C THR A 272 4.45 -20.06 6.33
N ARG A 273 3.80 -19.16 5.58
CA ARG A 273 4.41 -18.27 4.60
C ARG A 273 4.21 -16.81 5.05
N PRO A 274 5.16 -15.91 4.78
CA PRO A 274 4.92 -14.48 4.91
C PRO A 274 3.64 -14.09 4.18
N PHE A 275 2.84 -13.20 4.77
CA PHE A 275 1.53 -12.76 4.31
C PHE A 275 0.47 -13.88 4.24
N ASP A 276 0.63 -15.00 4.98
CA ASP A 276 -0.50 -15.91 5.25
C ASP A 276 -1.56 -15.27 6.16
N PHE A 277 -1.24 -14.14 6.80
CA PHE A 277 -2.20 -13.13 7.26
C PHE A 277 -1.79 -11.76 6.72
N PHE A 278 -2.73 -10.99 6.19
CA PHE A 278 -2.50 -9.56 5.95
C PHE A 278 -3.79 -8.74 5.94
N LEU A 279 -3.66 -7.46 6.24
CA LEU A 279 -4.66 -6.43 6.05
C LEU A 279 -4.21 -5.53 4.90
N PHE A 280 -5.15 -5.17 4.03
CA PHE A 280 -4.99 -4.15 3.00
C PHE A 280 -6.17 -3.17 3.08
N GLU A 281 -5.86 -1.89 3.17
CA GLU A 281 -6.84 -0.81 3.17
C GLU A 281 -6.40 0.26 2.16
N PHE A 282 -7.37 0.74 1.39
CA PHE A 282 -7.17 1.80 0.41
C PHE A 282 -8.36 2.74 0.45
N THR A 283 -8.10 4.04 0.61
CA THR A 283 -9.11 5.09 0.55
C THR A 283 -8.76 6.09 -0.55
N ALA A 284 -9.71 6.30 -1.45
CA ALA A 284 -9.66 7.34 -2.47
C ALA A 284 -10.75 8.39 -2.21
N VAL A 285 -10.44 9.65 -2.50
CA VAL A 285 -11.34 10.80 -2.35
C VAL A 285 -11.45 11.55 -3.68
N PRO A 286 -12.63 12.11 -4.03
CA PRO A 286 -12.82 12.83 -5.28
C PRO A 286 -12.12 14.20 -5.25
N ASN A 287 -12.28 14.96 -6.33
CA ASN A 287 -11.79 16.35 -6.46
C ASN A 287 -10.26 16.50 -6.32
N ALA A 288 -9.53 15.45 -6.69
CA ALA A 288 -8.08 15.43 -6.71
C ALA A 288 -7.52 16.04 -8.01
N ARG A 289 -6.39 16.74 -7.91
CA ARG A 289 -5.69 17.29 -9.09
C ARG A 289 -4.93 16.23 -9.86
N THR A 290 -4.47 15.19 -9.16
CA THR A 290 -3.74 14.04 -9.70
C THR A 290 -4.26 12.75 -9.08
N ALA A 291 -3.95 11.59 -9.67
CA ALA A 291 -4.30 10.30 -9.07
C ALA A 291 -3.64 10.09 -7.70
N ALA A 292 -2.40 10.55 -7.53
CA ALA A 292 -1.72 10.49 -6.22
C ALA A 292 -2.41 11.36 -5.17
N ASP A 293 -2.91 12.55 -5.55
CA ASP A 293 -3.70 13.40 -4.65
C ASP A 293 -5.09 12.82 -4.35
N ALA A 294 -5.55 11.84 -5.13
CA ALA A 294 -6.82 11.16 -4.87
C ALA A 294 -6.69 10.13 -3.76
N ILE A 295 -5.47 9.65 -3.49
CA ILE A 295 -5.20 8.64 -2.48
C ILE A 295 -5.12 9.33 -1.11
N GLU A 296 -6.04 9.00 -0.22
CA GLU A 296 -6.07 9.47 1.16
C GLU A 296 -5.34 8.50 2.09
N ASN A 297 -5.55 7.20 1.91
CA ASN A 297 -4.99 6.16 2.77
C ASN A 297 -4.57 4.95 1.94
N VAL A 298 -3.39 4.41 2.23
CA VAL A 298 -2.96 3.07 1.86
C VAL A 298 -2.37 2.47 3.11
N THR A 299 -2.92 1.36 3.61
CA THR A 299 -2.40 0.68 4.79
C THR A 299 -2.26 -0.79 4.48
N ILE A 300 -1.07 -1.33 4.67
CA ILE A 300 -0.74 -2.73 4.49
C ILE A 300 -0.06 -3.21 5.75
N ARG A 301 -0.53 -4.34 6.30
CA ARG A 301 0.11 -5.02 7.43
C ARG A 301 0.04 -6.52 7.22
N GLY A 302 1.18 -7.17 7.03
CA GLY A 302 1.27 -8.60 6.78
C GLY A 302 2.13 -9.32 7.80
N LEU A 303 1.71 -10.50 8.24
CA LEU A 303 2.51 -11.38 9.09
C LEU A 303 3.75 -11.84 8.30
N LEU A 304 4.95 -11.49 8.75
CA LEU A 304 6.19 -11.97 8.14
C LEU A 304 6.59 -13.33 8.68
N VAL A 305 6.53 -13.46 10.00
CA VAL A 305 6.79 -14.69 10.74
C VAL A 305 5.98 -14.65 12.02
N GLY A 306 5.39 -15.78 12.39
CA GLY A 306 4.64 -15.89 13.64
C GLY A 306 3.96 -17.22 13.76
N GLU A 307 3.20 -17.36 14.84
CA GLU A 307 2.55 -18.60 15.22
C GLU A 307 1.11 -18.35 15.63
N ARG A 308 0.27 -19.37 15.42
CA ARG A 308 -1.10 -19.37 15.96
C ARG A 308 -1.06 -19.67 17.45
N TYR A 309 -2.04 -19.15 18.17
CA TYR A 309 -2.28 -19.51 19.57
C TYR A 309 -3.78 -19.61 19.85
N GLU A 310 -4.12 -20.39 20.88
CA GLU A 310 -5.50 -20.70 21.24
C GLU A 310 -5.64 -20.60 22.76
N LEU A 311 -6.73 -20.01 23.24
CA LEU A 311 -7.08 -19.97 24.67
C LEU A 311 -8.49 -20.55 24.84
N GLY A 312 -8.57 -21.75 25.42
CA GLY A 312 -9.83 -22.48 25.54
C GLY A 312 -10.50 -22.72 24.19
N ASP A 313 -11.82 -22.88 24.19
CA ASP A 313 -12.59 -23.23 22.99
C ASP A 313 -12.98 -22.01 22.14
N ASP A 314 -12.99 -20.82 22.75
CA ASP A 314 -13.60 -19.62 22.16
C ASP A 314 -12.61 -18.55 21.70
N TYR A 315 -11.30 -18.73 21.90
CA TYR A 315 -10.28 -17.74 21.54
C TYR A 315 -9.24 -18.33 20.58
N ARG A 316 -9.04 -17.67 19.43
CA ARG A 316 -8.02 -18.02 18.43
C ARG A 316 -7.28 -16.76 18.00
N GLY A 317 -5.95 -16.84 17.92
CA GLY A 317 -5.14 -15.69 17.55
C GLY A 317 -3.85 -16.05 16.84
N LEU A 318 -3.15 -15.01 16.41
CA LEU A 318 -1.90 -15.02 15.68
C LEU A 318 -0.99 -13.99 16.33
N TRP A 319 0.20 -14.38 16.75
CA TRP A 319 1.20 -13.47 17.25
C TRP A 319 2.47 -13.59 16.42
N GLY A 320 3.21 -12.48 16.27
CA GLY A 320 4.44 -12.51 15.52
C GLY A 320 4.92 -11.15 15.06
N LEU A 321 5.84 -11.19 14.11
CA LEU A 321 6.41 -10.04 13.45
C LEU A 321 5.59 -9.70 12.20
N PHE A 322 5.15 -8.45 12.11
CA PHE A 322 4.39 -7.90 11.01
C PHE A 322 5.24 -6.89 10.25
N GLY A 323 5.21 -6.95 8.92
CA GLY A 323 5.76 -5.93 8.04
C GLY A 323 4.62 -5.05 7.54
N GLY A 324 4.85 -3.75 7.49
CA GLY A 324 3.81 -2.80 7.12
C GLY A 324 4.30 -1.64 6.29
N TYR A 325 3.38 -1.13 5.48
CA TYR A 325 3.55 0.12 4.78
C TYR A 325 2.25 0.92 4.92
N GLU A 326 2.38 2.16 5.38
CA GLU A 326 1.25 3.05 5.58
C GLU A 326 1.54 4.38 4.91
N TYR A 327 0.58 4.88 4.14
CA TYR A 327 0.50 6.23 3.61
C TYR A 327 -0.82 6.82 4.05
N LEU A 328 -0.77 7.99 4.65
CA LEU A 328 -1.91 8.67 5.23
C LEU A 328 -1.85 10.15 4.88
N SER A 329 -2.92 10.71 4.31
CA SER A 329 -2.96 12.11 3.86
C SER A 329 -4.33 12.76 4.12
N PRO A 330 -4.77 12.89 5.38
CA PRO A 330 -5.98 13.63 5.72
C PRO A 330 -5.77 15.09 5.32
N GLN A 331 -6.58 15.59 4.38
CA GLN A 331 -6.72 16.96 3.83
C GLN A 331 -5.59 18.01 4.03
N ILE A 332 -5.08 18.18 5.24
CA ILE A 332 -4.16 19.22 5.70
C ILE A 332 -2.75 18.72 6.12
N PHE A 333 -2.54 17.42 6.32
CA PHE A 333 -1.21 16.84 6.60
C PHE A 333 -1.09 15.42 6.07
N ARG A 334 0.13 14.89 6.08
CA ARG A 334 0.42 13.54 5.63
C ARG A 334 1.56 12.88 6.41
N VAL A 335 1.51 11.57 6.48
CA VAL A 335 2.56 10.70 7.00
C VAL A 335 2.65 9.45 6.14
N ALA A 336 3.86 8.97 5.92
CA ALA A 336 4.10 7.69 5.32
C ALA A 336 5.24 6.99 6.03
N THR A 337 5.15 5.66 6.13
CA THR A 337 6.05 4.85 6.92
C THR A 337 6.16 3.45 6.33
N THR A 338 7.38 2.93 6.30
CA THR A 338 7.66 1.50 6.13
C THR A 338 8.08 0.98 7.49
N ASN A 339 7.31 0.04 8.04
CA ASN A 339 7.43 -0.37 9.43
C ASN A 339 7.53 -1.89 9.61
N VAL A 340 8.06 -2.25 10.78
CA VAL A 340 8.00 -3.60 11.32
C VAL A 340 7.43 -3.51 12.73
N ALA A 341 6.47 -4.38 13.04
CA ALA A 341 5.77 -4.38 14.32
C ALA A 341 5.72 -5.77 14.94
N LEU A 342 5.85 -5.84 16.26
CA LEU A 342 5.54 -7.04 17.03
C LEU A 342 4.11 -6.89 17.56
N GLY A 343 3.33 -7.97 17.52
CA GLY A 343 2.05 -7.96 18.19
C GLY A 343 1.17 -9.15 17.86
N THR A 344 -0.13 -8.92 17.97
CA THR A 344 -1.13 -9.97 17.83
C THR A 344 -2.40 -9.49 17.13
N VAL A 345 -3.03 -10.41 16.41
CA VAL A 345 -4.41 -10.32 15.95
C VAL A 345 -5.18 -11.54 16.43
N ALA A 346 -6.41 -11.35 16.90
CA ALA A 346 -7.18 -12.45 17.47
C ALA A 346 -8.68 -12.26 17.31
N GLN A 347 -9.40 -13.36 17.50
CA GLN A 347 -10.85 -13.39 17.61
C GLN A 347 -11.26 -14.16 18.87
N TRP A 348 -12.22 -13.61 19.59
CA TRP A 348 -12.87 -14.18 20.75
C TRP A 348 -14.38 -14.29 20.51
N TRP A 349 -14.93 -15.49 20.56
CA TRP A 349 -16.37 -15.68 20.67
C TRP A 349 -16.84 -15.40 22.10
N LEU A 350 -17.49 -14.27 22.31
CA LEU A 350 -18.08 -13.89 23.60
C LEU A 350 -19.38 -14.66 23.88
N THR A 351 -20.15 -14.93 22.82
CA THR A 351 -21.35 -15.77 22.84
C THR A 351 -21.44 -16.53 21.51
N ARG A 352 -22.51 -17.32 21.31
CA ARG A 352 -22.80 -17.95 20.01
C ARG A 352 -22.95 -16.93 18.86
N THR A 353 -23.42 -15.73 19.15
CA THR A 353 -23.73 -14.69 18.15
C THR A 353 -22.84 -13.46 18.24
N LEU A 354 -21.94 -13.38 19.23
CA LEU A 354 -21.10 -12.21 19.45
C LEU A 354 -19.62 -12.58 19.37
N ALA A 355 -18.91 -12.04 18.38
CA ALA A 355 -17.46 -12.16 18.24
C ALA A 355 -16.78 -10.81 18.48
N LEU A 356 -15.64 -10.81 19.18
CA LEU A 356 -14.75 -9.68 19.32
C LEU A 356 -13.43 -10.01 18.63
N GLN A 357 -13.07 -9.23 17.61
CA GLN A 357 -11.74 -9.25 17.01
C GLN A 357 -10.89 -8.14 17.60
N GLY A 358 -9.61 -8.44 17.85
CA GLY A 358 -8.64 -7.51 18.40
C GLY A 358 -7.36 -7.48 17.58
N THR A 359 -6.75 -6.31 17.49
CA THR A 359 -5.39 -6.10 16.95
C THR A 359 -4.62 -5.24 17.94
N ALA A 360 -3.43 -5.68 18.32
CA ALA A 360 -2.52 -4.91 19.14
C ALA A 360 -1.11 -5.05 18.57
N LEU A 361 -0.55 -3.94 18.07
CA LEU A 361 0.77 -3.90 17.45
C LEU A 361 1.60 -2.78 18.07
N ILE A 362 2.88 -3.03 18.24
CA ILE A 362 3.87 -2.00 18.57
C ILE A 362 5.03 -2.14 17.59
N GLY A 363 5.28 -1.10 16.82
CA GLY A 363 6.27 -1.12 15.76
C GLY A 363 7.22 0.05 15.75
N LEU A 364 8.25 -0.12 14.92
CA LEU A 364 9.18 0.92 14.53
C LEU A 364 9.18 1.00 13.01
N GLY A 365 8.93 2.20 12.52
CA GLY A 365 8.97 2.53 11.11
C GLY A 365 10.06 3.52 10.76
N PHE A 366 10.24 3.70 9.47
CA PHE A 366 11.01 4.79 8.90
C PHE A 366 10.21 5.40 7.75
N GLY A 367 10.19 6.72 7.72
CA GLY A 367 9.43 7.43 6.70
C GLY A 367 9.41 8.92 6.95
N ALA A 368 8.34 9.59 6.50
CA ALA A 368 8.22 11.03 6.58
C ALA A 368 6.83 11.53 6.92
N ALA A 369 6.76 12.71 7.53
CA ALA A 369 5.54 13.49 7.73
C ALA A 369 5.71 14.94 7.28
N GLY A 370 4.59 15.61 6.96
CA GLY A 370 4.58 17.01 6.54
C GLY A 370 3.17 17.58 6.32
N THR A 371 3.06 18.89 6.12
CA THR A 371 1.81 19.58 5.80
C THR A 371 1.38 19.31 4.35
N VAL A 372 0.06 19.24 4.11
CA VAL A 372 -0.56 19.25 2.78
C VAL A 372 -0.89 20.71 2.45
N GLY A 373 0.04 21.44 1.84
CA GLY A 373 -0.11 22.87 1.56
C GLY A 373 1.16 23.49 0.96
N ASP A 374 0.96 24.48 0.10
CA ASP A 374 1.82 25.14 -0.92
C ASP A 374 3.27 24.70 -1.21
N ARG A 375 3.62 24.75 -2.51
CA ARG A 375 4.92 24.35 -3.11
C ARG A 375 6.17 25.02 -2.50
N ALA A 376 6.00 26.01 -1.62
CA ALA A 376 7.05 26.83 -1.05
C ALA A 376 7.62 26.28 0.28
N GLU A 377 6.84 25.56 1.10
CA GLU A 377 7.32 24.99 2.37
C GLU A 377 7.45 23.48 2.25
N ARG A 378 8.67 23.01 1.96
CA ARG A 378 9.03 21.59 2.11
C ARG A 378 9.32 21.31 3.59
N ASP A 379 8.29 21.18 4.40
CA ASP A 379 8.39 20.97 5.85
C ASP A 379 8.63 19.51 6.27
N TYR A 380 9.10 18.66 5.36
CA TYR A 380 9.16 17.21 5.61
C TYR A 380 10.17 16.89 6.71
N ARG A 381 9.73 16.04 7.64
CA ARG A 381 10.61 15.38 8.61
C ARG A 381 10.73 13.92 8.24
N TYR A 382 11.94 13.49 7.92
CA TYR A 382 12.29 12.08 7.78
C TYR A 382 12.83 11.55 9.10
N GLY A 383 12.41 10.36 9.50
CA GLY A 383 12.83 9.83 10.79
C GLY A 383 12.39 8.42 11.09
N VAL A 384 12.80 7.97 12.27
CA VAL A 384 12.28 6.76 12.90
C VAL A 384 10.92 7.08 13.50
N ILE A 385 9.98 6.15 13.39
CA ILE A 385 8.59 6.35 13.75
C ILE A 385 8.13 5.21 14.66
N PRO A 386 8.16 5.35 16.00
CA PRO A 386 7.42 4.44 16.88
C PRO A 386 5.92 4.53 16.63
N GLU A 387 5.30 3.37 16.46
CA GLU A 387 3.93 3.25 15.96
C GLU A 387 3.13 2.21 16.78
N PRO A 388 2.49 2.61 17.89
CA PRO A 388 1.53 1.76 18.57
C PRO A 388 0.19 1.79 17.84
N LEU A 389 -0.47 0.63 17.82
CA LEU A 389 -1.81 0.47 17.27
C LEU A 389 -2.66 -0.46 18.12
N LEU A 390 -3.90 -0.03 18.34
CA LEU A 390 -4.95 -0.85 18.93
C LEU A 390 -6.19 -0.79 18.03
N GLY A 391 -6.76 -1.96 17.75
CA GLY A 391 -7.99 -2.10 16.98
C GLY A 391 -8.92 -3.12 17.62
N LEU A 392 -10.21 -2.81 17.64
CA LEU A 392 -11.28 -3.68 18.10
C LEU A 392 -12.41 -3.71 17.07
N ARG A 393 -12.99 -4.88 16.86
CA ARG A 393 -14.18 -5.07 16.04
C ARG A 393 -15.13 -6.04 16.72
N LEU A 394 -16.25 -5.51 17.20
CA LEU A 394 -17.35 -6.29 17.76
C LEU A 394 -18.34 -6.64 16.64
N ILE A 395 -18.61 -7.93 16.46
CA ILE A 395 -19.44 -8.48 15.39
C ILE A 395 -20.64 -9.16 16.03
N VAL A 396 -21.84 -8.68 15.70
CA VAL A 396 -23.12 -9.26 16.12
C VAL A 396 -23.65 -10.12 14.99
N SER A 397 -23.30 -11.40 15.02
CA SER A 397 -23.67 -12.42 14.03
C SER A 397 -23.40 -11.90 12.62
N ASP A 398 -24.46 -11.77 11.85
CA ASP A 398 -24.46 -11.27 10.50
C ASP A 398 -25.27 -9.97 10.36
N LEU A 399 -25.66 -9.37 11.48
CA LEU A 399 -26.49 -8.19 11.55
C LEU A 399 -25.67 -6.91 11.56
N ALA A 400 -24.68 -6.80 12.45
CA ALA A 400 -23.98 -5.55 12.68
C ALA A 400 -22.52 -5.75 13.07
N MET A 401 -21.72 -4.70 12.85
CA MET A 401 -20.32 -4.61 13.22
C MET A 401 -20.01 -3.21 13.76
N LEU A 402 -19.46 -3.15 14.96
CA LEU A 402 -18.88 -1.94 15.56
C LEU A 402 -17.36 -2.07 15.53
N GLU A 403 -16.68 -1.15 14.86
CA GLU A 403 -15.22 -1.11 14.80
C GLU A 403 -14.67 0.17 15.43
N ALA A 404 -13.55 0.04 16.14
CA ALA A 404 -12.81 1.16 16.69
C ALA A 404 -11.32 0.89 16.54
N GLN A 405 -10.54 1.87 16.08
CA GLN A 405 -9.09 1.74 15.97
C GLN A 405 -8.42 3.07 16.33
N GLY A 406 -7.29 2.98 17.02
CA GLY A 406 -6.40 4.09 17.31
C GLY A 406 -4.97 3.75 16.90
N ARG A 407 -4.30 4.69 16.25
CA ARG A 407 -2.89 4.59 15.87
C ARG A 407 -2.17 5.92 16.07
N GLN A 408 -0.90 5.84 16.43
CA GLN A 408 -0.04 7.00 16.62
C GLN A 408 1.23 6.83 15.79
N TYR A 409 1.75 7.95 15.27
CA TYR A 409 3.03 8.04 14.59
C TYR A 409 3.87 9.09 15.30
N TRP A 410 4.93 8.66 15.98
CA TRP A 410 5.87 9.60 16.59
C TRP A 410 7.11 9.74 15.71
N VAL A 411 7.10 10.71 14.80
CA VAL A 411 8.19 10.89 13.85
C VAL A 411 9.33 11.62 14.54
N VAL A 412 10.45 10.92 14.79
CA VAL A 412 11.67 11.47 15.39
C VAL A 412 12.78 11.45 14.35
N GLY A 413 13.25 12.62 13.96
CA GLY A 413 14.28 12.68 12.94
C GLY A 413 14.55 14.08 12.40
N VAL A 414 15.09 14.10 11.19
CA VAL A 414 15.63 15.30 10.56
C VAL A 414 14.59 15.97 9.65
N GLY A 415 14.42 17.28 9.83
CA GLY A 415 13.55 18.11 8.99
C GLY A 415 14.37 19.09 8.15
N ASN A 416 13.91 19.36 6.93
CA ASN A 416 14.43 20.50 6.16
C ASN A 416 13.65 21.75 6.57
N GLY A 417 14.24 22.58 7.44
CA GLY A 417 13.62 23.82 7.91
C GLY A 417 13.60 24.93 6.85
N ALA A 418 12.73 25.92 7.04
CA ALA A 418 12.55 27.08 6.14
C ALA A 418 13.68 28.14 6.22
N SER A 419 14.69 27.94 7.08
CA SER A 419 15.80 28.87 7.32
C SER A 419 17.13 28.12 7.47
N ARG A 420 18.25 28.76 7.08
CA ARG A 420 19.61 28.22 7.19
C ARG A 420 20.02 27.85 8.63
N ASN A 421 19.35 28.41 9.64
CA ASN A 421 19.65 28.24 11.07
C ASN A 421 18.57 27.43 11.82
N ALA A 422 17.63 26.80 11.11
CA ALA A 422 16.59 25.99 11.69
C ALA A 422 17.18 24.71 12.33
N GLU A 423 16.78 24.40 13.58
CA GLU A 423 17.06 23.10 14.23
C GLU A 423 16.69 21.94 13.29
N LYS A 424 17.71 21.22 12.83
CA LYS A 424 17.53 20.17 11.82
C LYS A 424 16.94 18.89 12.40
N PHE A 425 16.99 18.68 13.71
CA PHE A 425 16.49 17.49 14.39
C PHE A 425 15.35 17.87 15.32
N GLY A 426 14.35 16.99 15.44
CA GLY A 426 13.20 17.20 16.31
C GLY A 426 12.19 16.07 16.14
N HIS A 427 10.99 16.31 16.63
CA HIS A 427 9.91 15.35 16.53
C HIS A 427 8.57 15.98 16.18
N GLU A 428 7.67 15.16 15.66
CA GLU A 428 6.25 15.47 15.51
C GLU A 428 5.42 14.23 15.81
N MET A 429 4.20 14.45 16.26
CA MET A 429 3.28 13.39 16.64
C MET A 429 2.01 13.51 15.81
N ILE A 430 1.58 12.39 15.22
CA ILE A 430 0.34 12.28 14.49
C ILE A 430 -0.50 11.20 15.14
N ASN A 431 -1.76 11.49 15.45
CA ASN A 431 -2.70 10.49 15.93
C ASN A 431 -3.87 10.36 14.97
N ARG A 432 -4.34 9.13 14.77
CA ARG A 432 -5.59 8.86 14.05
C ARG A 432 -6.45 7.88 14.84
N GLY A 433 -7.69 8.28 15.08
CA GLY A 433 -8.72 7.46 15.67
C GLY A 433 -9.89 7.31 14.70
N ASN A 434 -10.49 6.13 14.63
CA ASN A 434 -11.72 5.90 13.88
C ASN A 434 -12.69 5.02 14.67
N VAL A 435 -13.98 5.34 14.58
CA VAL A 435 -15.08 4.53 15.10
C VAL A 435 -16.14 4.40 14.02
N GLY A 436 -16.60 3.18 13.76
CA GLY A 436 -17.57 2.90 12.70
C GLY A 436 -18.63 1.90 13.15
N LEU A 437 -19.90 2.21 12.88
CA LEU A 437 -21.00 1.27 13.02
C LEU A 437 -21.49 0.91 11.62
N THR A 438 -21.47 -0.39 11.29
CA THR A 438 -22.01 -0.94 10.05
C THR A 438 -23.17 -1.88 10.37
N VAL A 439 -24.32 -1.66 9.75
CA VAL A 439 -25.53 -2.49 9.93
C VAL A 439 -25.93 -3.06 8.57
N ARG A 440 -26.12 -4.38 8.51
CA ARG A 440 -26.60 -5.05 7.32
C ARG A 440 -28.06 -4.71 7.07
N VAL A 441 -28.37 -4.43 5.81
CA VAL A 441 -29.74 -4.23 5.33
C VAL A 441 -30.26 -5.52 4.72
N TYR A 442 -29.55 -6.08 3.73
CA TYR A 442 -29.96 -7.31 3.05
C TYR A 442 -28.77 -7.93 2.29
N GLY A 443 -28.62 -9.25 2.34
CA GLY A 443 -27.55 -9.95 1.61
C GLY A 443 -26.15 -9.35 1.88
N PRO A 444 -25.38 -8.97 0.85
CA PRO A 444 -24.09 -8.30 1.02
C PRO A 444 -24.20 -6.78 1.29
N HIS A 445 -25.40 -6.21 1.32
CA HIS A 445 -25.62 -4.77 1.37
C HIS A 445 -25.78 -4.27 2.82
N ALA A 446 -24.99 -3.26 3.19
CA ALA A 446 -25.01 -2.66 4.52
C ALA A 446 -24.87 -1.13 4.46
N LEU A 447 -25.35 -0.45 5.51
CA LEU A 447 -25.17 0.98 5.71
C LEU A 447 -24.22 1.20 6.89
N SER A 448 -23.43 2.27 6.86
CA SER A 448 -22.54 2.61 7.96
C SER A 448 -22.47 4.10 8.24
N VAL A 449 -22.19 4.43 9.50
CA VAL A 449 -21.69 5.74 9.93
C VAL A 449 -20.28 5.55 10.48
N ASN A 450 -19.35 6.42 10.08
CA ASN A 450 -17.97 6.37 10.52
C ASN A 450 -17.53 7.76 10.97
N TYR A 451 -16.84 7.84 12.10
CA TYR A 451 -16.22 9.04 12.60
C TYR A 451 -14.70 8.83 12.60
N VAL A 452 -13.97 9.78 12.02
CA VAL A 452 -12.50 9.78 11.98
C VAL A 452 -11.99 11.09 12.54
N VAL A 453 -11.03 11.00 13.46
CA VAL A 453 -10.28 12.13 13.98
C VAL A 453 -8.81 11.92 13.66
N SER A 454 -8.17 12.93 13.08
CA SER A 454 -6.75 12.94 12.77
C SER A 454 -6.13 14.23 13.26
N ASN A 455 -5.10 14.15 14.11
CA ASN A 455 -4.39 15.31 14.61
C ASN A 455 -2.88 15.20 14.35
N ARG A 456 -2.22 16.35 14.28
CA ARG A 456 -0.77 16.48 14.14
C ARG A 456 -0.29 17.62 15.02
N ASP A 457 0.66 17.30 15.88
CA ASP A 457 1.44 18.23 16.68
C ASP A 457 2.88 18.22 16.18
N ALA A 458 3.30 19.28 15.51
CA ALA A 458 4.62 19.38 14.91
C ALA A 458 5.34 20.65 15.38
N ARG A 459 6.64 20.54 15.65
CA ARG A 459 7.51 21.70 15.82
C ARG A 459 8.33 21.89 14.56
N ILE A 460 8.10 23.00 13.87
CA ILE A 460 8.79 23.31 12.61
C ILE A 460 9.89 24.31 12.89
N ALA A 461 11.10 23.90 12.57
CA ALA A 461 12.28 24.68 12.86
C ALA A 461 12.31 25.98 12.03
N GLY A 462 12.43 27.10 12.74
CA GLY A 462 12.33 28.45 12.16
C GLY A 462 10.91 29.02 12.05
N VAL A 463 9.87 28.24 12.38
CA VAL A 463 8.46 28.68 12.34
C VAL A 463 7.81 28.62 13.73
N GLY A 464 8.03 27.54 14.49
CA GLY A 464 7.41 27.32 15.80
C GLY A 464 6.49 26.10 15.81
N ASP A 465 5.63 26.03 16.83
CA ASP A 465 4.68 24.92 17.00
C ASP A 465 3.51 25.04 16.03
N ARG A 466 3.09 23.90 15.48
CA ARG A 466 2.01 23.77 14.50
C ARG A 466 1.06 22.67 14.96
N HIS A 467 -0.16 23.07 15.28
CA HIS A 467 -1.25 22.18 15.63
C HIS A 467 -2.24 22.08 14.46
N GLN A 468 -2.50 20.86 14.01
CA GLN A 468 -3.44 20.57 12.93
C GLN A 468 -4.40 19.47 13.36
N SER A 469 -5.69 19.63 13.04
CA SER A 469 -6.71 18.62 13.34
C SER A 469 -7.78 18.59 12.25
N VAL A 470 -8.26 17.40 11.91
CA VAL A 470 -9.39 17.14 11.02
C VAL A 470 -10.31 16.11 11.66
N GLU A 471 -11.60 16.42 11.66
CA GLU A 471 -12.65 15.50 12.06
C GLU A 471 -13.64 15.32 10.91
N THR A 472 -13.98 14.08 10.62
CA THR A 472 -14.94 13.73 9.58
C THR A 472 -15.99 12.74 10.07
N VAL A 473 -17.20 12.90 9.56
CA VAL A 473 -18.30 11.94 9.67
C VAL A 473 -18.68 11.49 8.28
N THR A 474 -18.65 10.18 8.03
CA THR A 474 -18.98 9.60 6.74
C THR A 474 -20.19 8.67 6.86
N LEU A 475 -21.23 8.96 6.10
CA LEU A 475 -22.35 8.05 5.86
C LEU A 475 -22.07 7.25 4.60
N SER A 476 -22.23 5.94 4.63
CA SER A 476 -21.79 5.09 3.51
C SER A 476 -22.70 3.91 3.23
N TYR A 477 -22.78 3.58 1.94
CA TYR A 477 -23.18 2.27 1.46
C TYR A 477 -21.97 1.33 1.47
N ASN A 478 -22.18 0.08 1.88
CA ASN A 478 -21.17 -0.96 1.96
C ASN A 478 -21.63 -2.21 1.20
N PHE A 479 -20.71 -2.78 0.44
CA PHE A 479 -20.83 -4.11 -0.14
C PHE A 479 -19.84 -5.05 0.56
N LEU A 480 -20.38 -6.07 1.22
CA LEU A 480 -19.64 -7.02 2.06
C LEU A 480 -19.38 -8.33 1.31
N GLY A 481 -18.20 -8.90 1.48
CA GLY A 481 -17.84 -10.22 0.96
C GLY A 481 -18.54 -11.38 1.68
N HIS A 482 -18.21 -12.61 1.28
CA HIS A 482 -18.92 -13.83 1.73
C HIS A 482 -18.78 -14.13 3.23
N THR A 483 -17.61 -13.86 3.83
CA THR A 483 -17.41 -13.96 5.29
C THR A 483 -18.07 -12.81 6.06
N ARG A 484 -18.84 -11.97 5.36
CA ARG A 484 -19.75 -10.98 5.92
C ARG A 484 -19.05 -9.89 6.70
N PHE A 485 -18.88 -10.04 8.01
CA PHE A 485 -18.14 -9.09 8.87
C PHE A 485 -16.77 -9.63 9.29
N GLY A 486 -16.37 -10.79 8.75
CA GLY A 486 -15.06 -11.38 8.98
C GLY A 486 -14.94 -12.26 10.21
N ALA A 487 -16.04 -12.62 10.88
CA ALA A 487 -15.99 -13.59 11.97
C ALA A 487 -15.72 -14.99 11.40
N THR A 488 -14.68 -15.65 11.91
CA THR A 488 -14.35 -17.03 11.53
C THR A 488 -15.06 -17.99 12.48
N GLU A 489 -15.79 -18.97 11.96
CA GLU A 489 -16.46 -19.98 12.78
C GLU A 489 -15.61 -21.26 12.82
N TRP A 490 -15.33 -21.73 14.04
CA TRP A 490 -14.56 -22.95 14.31
C TRP A 490 -15.23 -23.82 15.37
N ARG A 491 -16.28 -23.31 16.00
CA ARG A 491 -17.03 -24.05 16.99
C ARG A 491 -17.93 -25.05 16.26
N PRO A 492 -18.19 -26.23 16.84
CA PRO A 492 -19.07 -27.21 16.23
C PRO A 492 -20.49 -26.65 16.09
N ASP A 493 -21.12 -26.98 14.96
CA ASP A 493 -22.56 -26.81 14.78
C ASP A 493 -23.29 -27.61 15.88
N GLU A 494 -24.24 -27.00 16.57
CA GLU A 494 -25.21 -27.80 17.31
C GLU A 494 -26.08 -28.54 16.29
N MET A 495 -26.29 -29.85 16.51
CA MET A 495 -27.20 -30.68 15.71
C MET A 495 -28.47 -29.89 15.34
N PRO A 496 -28.97 -30.01 14.09
CA PRO A 496 -30.09 -29.20 13.64
C PRO A 496 -31.25 -29.34 14.63
N THR A 497 -31.69 -28.20 15.17
CA THR A 497 -32.99 -28.13 15.83
C THR A 497 -34.03 -28.65 14.83
N ARG A 498 -34.62 -29.80 15.17
CA ARG A 498 -35.66 -30.48 14.39
C ARG A 498 -36.79 -29.57 13.96
#